data_AF-R2PD23-F1
#
_entry.id   AF-R2PD23-F1
#
_cell.length_a   1.000
_cell.length_b   1.000
_cell.length_c   1.000
_cell.angle_alpha   90.00
_cell.angle_beta   90.00
_cell.angle_gamma   90.00
#
_symmetry.space_group_name_H-M   'P 1'
#
loop_
_entity.id
_entity.type
_entity.pdbx_description
1 polymer ?
#
loop_
_entity_poly.entity_id
_entity_poly.type
_entity_poly.pdbx_seq_one_letter_code
_entity_poly.pdbx_strand_id
1 'polypeptide(L)'
;MKERVVVFGDAIIAIILTIIVLELPIQTAANGAVDLYSLFRAVGIYFISFCFVANLWFQTGYAFNKIDQVKNKELVIYLLLLFFLSLVPSATRLIIEDTTKQTLLIYGVLTLIVTGIMRRLIVALTAQAFKEEKQRKRRINELNRQDLLAIGFRVLVLIFGLFYVRPALIIYLILPILAFLQNIIDREEDNLVAALDDQQQADYFQDRNQVWGNSMRRYSTLLRDSLIANQDQDPDRWKQVMADWEGRINNEINDRKQRLSSLDEKERRRVENEIDRLEKQKQRMTFQKEMTERRLDQEKTKTEQRLNQEKDRTNRRLGRKEEK
;
A
#
# COMPACT_ATOMS: atom_id res chain seq x y z
N MET A 1 -23.33 -12.64 8.44
CA MET A 1 -22.49 -12.79 9.66
C MET A 1 -21.15 -12.07 9.52
N LYS A 2 -20.43 -12.23 8.39
CA LYS A 2 -19.22 -11.43 8.05
C LYS A 2 -19.39 -9.94 8.34
N GLU A 3 -20.41 -9.31 7.74
CA GLU A 3 -20.67 -7.88 7.87
C GLU A 3 -20.85 -7.45 9.34
N ARG A 4 -21.59 -8.23 10.14
CA ARG A 4 -21.76 -7.95 11.58
C ARG A 4 -20.44 -7.97 12.34
N VAL A 5 -19.55 -8.93 12.03
CA VAL A 5 -18.24 -9.05 12.69
C VAL A 5 -17.32 -7.88 12.32
N VAL A 6 -17.33 -7.49 11.04
CA VAL A 6 -16.54 -6.34 10.55
C VAL A 6 -17.03 -5.06 11.21
N VAL A 7 -18.35 -4.78 11.15
CA VAL A 7 -18.95 -3.58 11.76
C VAL A 7 -18.71 -3.53 13.27
N PHE A 8 -18.80 -4.67 13.97
CA PHE A 8 -18.49 -4.74 15.40
C PHE A 8 -17.03 -4.39 15.70
N GLY A 9 -16.10 -4.95 14.93
CA GLY A 9 -14.68 -4.64 15.10
C GLY A 9 -14.33 -3.21 14.73
N ASP A 10 -14.96 -2.64 13.69
CA ASP A 10 -14.80 -1.23 13.32
C ASP A 10 -15.26 -0.30 14.45
N ALA A 11 -16.38 -0.62 15.10
CA ALA A 11 -16.86 0.12 16.26
C ALA A 11 -15.86 0.08 17.42
N ILE A 12 -15.28 -1.09 17.71
CA ILE A 12 -14.25 -1.24 18.75
C ILE A 12 -13.01 -0.42 18.40
N ILE A 13 -12.54 -0.50 17.16
CA ILE A 13 -11.34 0.23 16.73
C ILE A 13 -11.57 1.75 16.79
N ALA A 14 -12.75 2.23 16.41
CA ALA A 14 -13.12 3.64 16.54
C ALA A 14 -13.06 4.10 18.01
N ILE A 15 -13.56 3.30 18.95
CA ILE A 15 -13.46 3.59 20.39
C ILE A 15 -12.00 3.60 20.86
N ILE A 16 -11.17 2.67 20.38
CA ILE A 16 -9.74 2.65 20.72
C ILE A 16 -9.06 3.94 20.22
N LEU A 17 -9.34 4.36 18.98
CA LEU A 17 -8.78 5.60 18.42
C LEU A 17 -9.17 6.83 19.24
N THR A 18 -10.40 6.91 19.75
CA THR A 18 -10.82 8.02 20.61
C THR A 18 -10.17 7.97 21.98
N ILE A 19 -10.05 6.78 22.60
CA ILE A 19 -9.39 6.63 23.91
C ILE A 19 -7.92 7.05 23.84
N ILE A 20 -7.20 6.75 22.75
CA ILE A 20 -5.78 7.17 22.61
C ILE A 20 -5.65 8.70 22.69
N VAL A 21 -6.61 9.46 22.13
CA VAL A 21 -6.62 10.93 22.25
C VAL A 21 -6.90 11.36 23.69
N LEU A 22 -7.86 10.70 24.35
CA LEU A 22 -8.29 11.06 25.70
C LEU A 22 -7.22 10.77 26.76
N GLU A 23 -6.35 9.79 26.52
CA GLU A 23 -5.25 9.40 27.39
C GLU A 23 -3.99 10.27 27.23
N LEU A 24 -4.04 11.34 26.41
CA LEU A 24 -2.96 12.31 26.29
C LEU A 24 -2.79 13.07 27.62
N PRO A 25 -1.65 12.93 28.32
CA PRO A 25 -1.42 13.67 29.55
C PRO A 25 -1.08 15.13 29.23
N ILE A 26 -2.08 16.01 29.27
CA ILE A 26 -1.88 17.45 29.15
C ILE A 26 -1.49 17.96 30.55
N GLN A 27 -0.19 18.07 30.80
CA GLN A 27 0.30 18.66 32.04
C GLN A 27 0.34 20.19 31.89
N THR A 28 -0.50 20.90 32.64
CA THR A 28 -0.39 22.34 32.83
C THR A 28 0.53 22.61 34.02
N ALA A 29 1.54 23.46 33.86
CA ALA A 29 2.40 23.82 34.98
C ALA A 29 1.60 24.63 36.03
N ALA A 30 2.09 24.66 37.28
CA ALA A 30 1.41 25.32 38.41
C ALA A 30 1.16 26.83 38.21
N ASN A 31 1.84 27.46 37.24
CA ASN A 31 1.69 28.85 36.81
C ASN A 31 0.82 29.00 35.54
N GLY A 32 0.16 27.94 35.08
CA GLY A 32 -0.66 27.93 33.86
C GLY A 32 0.14 27.89 32.55
N ALA A 33 1.47 27.87 32.61
CA ALA A 33 2.31 27.74 31.42
C ALA A 33 2.31 26.29 30.91
N VAL A 34 2.18 26.11 29.60
CA VAL A 34 2.30 24.81 28.95
C VAL A 34 3.73 24.66 28.45
N ASP A 35 4.41 23.58 28.84
CA ASP A 35 5.67 23.22 28.21
C ASP A 35 5.38 22.66 26.81
N LEU A 36 5.55 23.53 25.81
CA LEU A 36 5.36 23.19 24.40
C LEU A 36 6.22 21.99 23.98
N TYR A 37 7.43 21.84 24.52
CA TYR A 37 8.31 20.72 24.15
C TYR A 37 7.73 19.37 24.61
N SER A 38 7.29 19.30 25.87
CA SER A 38 6.63 18.11 26.41
C SER A 38 5.32 17.79 25.67
N LEU A 39 4.52 18.81 25.36
CA LEU A 39 3.28 18.65 24.61
C LEU A 39 3.53 18.10 23.20
N PHE A 40 4.46 18.69 22.43
CA PHE A 40 4.79 18.22 21.09
C PHE A 40 5.32 16.79 21.10
N ARG A 41 6.11 16.41 22.12
CA ARG A 41 6.55 15.02 22.31
C ARG A 41 5.37 14.09 22.55
N ALA A 42 4.47 14.42 23.48
CA ALA A 42 3.30 13.62 23.80
C ALA A 42 2.38 13.44 22.59
N VAL A 43 2.08 14.54 21.88
CA VAL A 43 1.30 14.53 20.63
C VAL A 43 1.99 13.71 19.55
N GLY A 44 3.31 13.79 19.44
CA GLY A 44 4.09 12.96 18.53
C GLY A 44 3.89 11.48 18.82
N ILE A 45 4.13 11.05 20.07
CA ILE A 45 3.95 9.65 20.53
C ILE A 45 2.51 9.15 20.28
N TYR A 46 1.52 9.97 20.61
CA TYR A 46 0.12 9.72 20.31
C TYR A 46 -0.13 9.49 18.82
N PHE A 47 0.38 10.37 17.96
CA PHE A 47 0.13 10.32 16.51
C PHE A 47 0.64 9.00 15.89
N ILE A 48 1.74 8.46 16.40
CA ILE A 48 2.25 7.16 15.94
C ILE A 48 1.36 6.02 16.38
N SER A 49 0.91 6.05 17.63
CA SER A 49 -0.04 5.04 18.13
C SER A 49 -1.34 5.09 17.32
N PHE A 50 -1.81 6.29 16.99
CA PHE A 50 -2.94 6.50 16.09
C PHE A 50 -2.66 5.90 14.71
N CYS A 51 -1.54 6.22 14.07
CA CYS A 51 -1.14 5.65 12.78
C CYS A 51 -1.03 4.13 12.84
N PHE A 52 -0.51 3.56 13.92
CA PHE A 52 -0.40 2.12 14.12
C PHE A 52 -1.78 1.44 14.14
N VAL A 53 -2.73 1.96 14.95
CA VAL A 53 -4.09 1.42 15.04
C VAL A 53 -4.86 1.64 13.74
N ALA A 54 -4.76 2.81 13.12
CA ALA A 54 -5.39 3.12 11.83
C ALA A 54 -4.85 2.23 10.70
N ASN A 55 -3.55 1.94 10.72
CA ASN A 55 -2.94 1.01 9.78
C ASN A 55 -3.49 -0.41 9.97
N LEU A 56 -3.60 -0.87 11.22
CA LEU A 56 -4.20 -2.18 11.51
C LEU A 56 -5.64 -2.25 11.01
N TRP A 57 -6.46 -1.23 11.30
CA TRP A 57 -7.83 -1.13 10.80
C TRP A 57 -7.90 -1.27 9.28
N PHE A 58 -7.04 -0.52 8.57
CA PHE A 58 -6.98 -0.56 7.11
C PHE A 58 -6.64 -1.96 6.58
N GLN A 59 -5.62 -2.61 7.15
CA GLN A 59 -5.23 -3.95 6.76
C GLN A 59 -6.30 -4.99 7.08
N THR A 60 -6.99 -4.88 8.22
CA THR A 60 -8.08 -5.81 8.57
C THR A 60 -9.26 -5.64 7.62
N GLY A 61 -9.69 -4.39 7.37
CA GLY A 61 -10.80 -4.11 6.44
C GLY A 61 -10.49 -4.64 5.04
N TYR A 62 -9.26 -4.43 4.56
CA TYR A 62 -8.81 -4.96 3.28
C TYR A 62 -8.81 -6.50 3.24
N ALA A 63 -8.32 -7.16 4.29
CA ALA A 63 -8.31 -8.63 4.35
C ALA A 63 -9.71 -9.23 4.39
N PHE A 64 -10.64 -8.62 5.16
CA PHE A 64 -12.04 -9.07 5.21
C PHE A 64 -12.79 -8.83 3.89
N ASN A 65 -12.45 -7.78 3.11
CA ASN A 65 -13.09 -7.54 1.82
C ASN A 65 -12.85 -8.68 0.80
N LYS A 66 -11.76 -9.45 0.93
CA LYS A 66 -11.39 -10.52 -0.01
C LYS A 66 -12.05 -11.88 0.24
N ILE A 67 -12.78 -12.05 1.34
CA ILE A 67 -13.39 -13.34 1.72
C ILE A 67 -14.91 -13.27 1.73
N ASP A 68 -15.60 -14.33 1.30
CA ASP A 68 -17.07 -14.34 1.25
C ASP A 68 -17.72 -14.64 2.61
N GLN A 69 -17.08 -15.49 3.43
CA GLN A 69 -17.62 -15.94 4.72
C GLN A 69 -16.51 -15.99 5.78
N VAL A 70 -16.84 -15.60 7.02
CA VAL A 70 -15.90 -15.65 8.15
C VAL A 70 -16.03 -17.01 8.85
N LYS A 71 -14.93 -17.74 9.03
CA LYS A 71 -14.93 -18.98 9.80
C LYS A 71 -14.82 -18.71 11.30
N ASN A 72 -15.41 -19.57 12.13
CA ASN A 72 -15.35 -19.43 13.59
C ASN A 72 -13.92 -19.33 14.15
N LYS A 73 -12.96 -20.03 13.54
CA LYS A 73 -11.54 -19.96 13.93
C LYS A 73 -10.92 -18.58 13.68
N GLU A 74 -11.24 -17.96 12.54
CA GLU A 74 -10.75 -16.61 12.19
C GLU A 74 -11.38 -15.56 13.10
N LEU A 75 -12.65 -15.74 13.46
CA LEU A 75 -13.35 -14.87 14.41
C LEU A 75 -12.65 -14.85 15.78
N VAL A 76 -12.25 -16.00 16.32
CA VAL A 76 -11.52 -16.05 17.60
C VAL A 76 -10.18 -15.33 17.52
N ILE A 77 -9.44 -15.50 16.43
CA ILE A 77 -8.17 -14.79 16.21
C ILE A 77 -8.41 -13.29 16.11
N TYR A 78 -9.48 -12.87 15.44
CA TYR A 78 -9.84 -11.46 15.33
C TYR A 78 -10.26 -10.84 16.67
N LEU A 79 -11.04 -11.54 17.48
CA LEU A 79 -11.38 -11.07 18.83
C LEU A 79 -10.13 -10.97 19.72
N LEU A 80 -9.21 -11.93 19.62
CA LEU A 80 -7.94 -11.87 20.33
C LEU A 80 -7.10 -10.66 19.87
N LEU A 81 -7.10 -10.36 18.57
CA LEU A 81 -6.45 -9.16 18.02
C LEU A 81 -7.01 -7.89 18.66
N LEU A 82 -8.35 -7.76 18.70
CA LEU A 82 -9.03 -6.61 19.29
C LEU A 82 -8.75 -6.47 20.79
N PHE A 83 -8.65 -7.58 21.51
CA PHE A 83 -8.28 -7.59 22.93
C PHE A 83 -6.88 -6.99 23.17
N PHE A 84 -5.85 -7.43 22.42
CA PHE A 84 -4.53 -6.84 22.58
C PHE A 84 -4.48 -5.40 22.06
N LEU A 85 -5.26 -5.07 21.03
CA LEU A 85 -5.38 -3.72 20.51
C LEU A 85 -5.98 -2.76 21.54
N SER A 86 -6.92 -3.21 22.37
CA SER A 86 -7.52 -2.38 23.42
C SER A 86 -6.56 -2.05 24.55
N LEU A 87 -5.40 -2.72 24.65
CA LEU A 87 -4.34 -2.39 25.61
C LEU A 87 -3.38 -1.32 25.10
N VAL A 88 -3.42 -1.01 23.79
CA VAL A 88 -2.54 -0.01 23.17
C VAL A 88 -2.69 1.38 23.78
N PRO A 89 -3.90 1.91 24.07
CA PRO A 89 -4.04 3.23 24.68
C PRO A 89 -3.28 3.34 26.02
N SER A 90 -3.43 2.34 26.89
CA SER A 90 -2.73 2.31 28.18
C SER A 90 -1.22 2.21 28.01
N ALA A 91 -0.74 1.38 27.09
CA ALA A 91 0.69 1.28 26.80
C ALA A 91 1.27 2.57 26.20
N THR A 92 0.50 3.26 25.35
CA THR A 92 0.86 4.56 24.78
C THR A 92 0.97 5.63 25.87
N ARG A 93 0.04 5.66 26.82
CA ARG A 93 0.14 6.56 27.96
C ARG A 93 1.39 6.31 28.81
N LEU A 94 1.70 5.05 29.11
CA LEU A 94 2.88 4.69 29.91
C LEU A 94 4.18 5.22 29.31
N ILE A 95 4.34 5.15 27.99
CA ILE A 95 5.57 5.63 27.32
C ILE A 95 5.62 7.16 27.21
N ILE A 96 4.46 7.84 27.19
CA ILE A 96 4.37 9.30 27.24
C ILE A 96 4.73 9.82 28.63
N GLU A 97 4.17 9.21 29.69
CA GLU A 97 4.40 9.63 31.08
C GLU A 97 5.84 9.40 31.51
N ASP A 98 6.37 8.19 31.26
CA ASP A 98 7.74 7.85 31.59
C ASP A 98 8.44 7.11 30.46
N THR A 99 9.43 7.79 29.87
CA THR A 99 10.20 7.27 28.75
C THR A 99 11.41 6.47 29.24
N THR A 100 11.17 5.28 29.79
CA THR A 100 12.21 4.36 30.28
C THR A 100 12.36 3.14 29.38
N LYS A 101 13.41 2.35 29.65
CA LYS A 101 13.64 1.04 29.00
C LYS A 101 12.45 0.10 29.20
N GLN A 102 11.83 0.13 30.39
CA GLN A 102 10.73 -0.77 30.74
C GLN A 102 9.45 -0.42 30.00
N THR A 103 9.06 0.86 29.96
CA THR A 103 7.86 1.29 29.23
C THR A 103 8.01 1.09 27.72
N LEU A 104 9.20 1.35 27.16
CA LEU A 104 9.52 1.05 25.77
C LEU A 104 9.40 -0.46 25.47
N LEU A 105 9.86 -1.33 26.36
CA LEU A 105 9.72 -2.78 26.22
C LEU A 105 8.26 -3.23 26.26
N ILE A 106 7.48 -2.74 27.22
CA ILE A 106 6.06 -3.08 27.34
C ILE A 106 5.32 -2.70 26.05
N TYR A 107 5.53 -1.48 25.56
CA TYR A 107 4.92 -1.00 24.32
C TYR A 107 5.39 -1.81 23.10
N GLY A 108 6.70 -2.04 22.99
CA GLY A 108 7.29 -2.76 21.87
C GLY A 108 6.88 -4.24 21.81
N VAL A 109 6.78 -4.90 22.97
CA VAL A 109 6.28 -6.29 23.06
C VAL A 109 4.79 -6.35 22.73
N LEU A 110 3.98 -5.42 23.24
CA LEU A 110 2.56 -5.37 22.94
C LEU A 110 2.31 -5.20 21.43
N THR A 111 2.96 -4.22 20.81
CA THR A 111 2.83 -3.98 19.36
C THR A 111 3.34 -5.15 18.52
N LEU A 112 4.35 -5.89 19.02
CA LEU A 112 4.83 -7.12 18.38
C LEU A 112 3.81 -8.26 18.47
N ILE A 113 3.16 -8.45 19.63
CA ILE A 113 2.08 -9.42 19.80
C ILE A 113 0.92 -9.11 18.85
N VAL A 114 0.47 -7.84 18.83
CA VAL A 114 -0.59 -7.37 17.93
C VAL A 114 -0.22 -7.66 16.47
N THR A 115 1.00 -7.32 16.06
CA THR A 115 1.49 -7.58 14.69
C THR A 115 1.52 -9.09 14.38
N GLY A 116 1.93 -9.92 15.34
CA GLY A 116 1.97 -11.38 15.18
C GLY A 116 0.59 -12.01 15.01
N ILE A 117 -0.39 -11.58 15.80
CA ILE A 117 -1.78 -12.03 15.70
C ILE A 117 -2.39 -11.53 14.38
N MET A 118 -2.16 -10.26 14.03
CA MET A 118 -2.62 -9.67 12.78
C MET A 118 -2.11 -10.45 11.57
N ARG A 119 -0.83 -10.79 11.54
CA ARG A 119 -0.25 -11.63 10.49
C ARG A 119 -0.94 -13.00 10.41
N ARG A 120 -1.17 -13.66 11.54
CA ARG A 120 -1.88 -14.95 11.57
C ARG A 120 -3.28 -14.83 10.98
N LEU A 121 -3.99 -13.73 11.26
CA LEU A 121 -5.30 -13.44 10.67
C LEU A 121 -5.21 -13.23 9.16
N ILE A 122 -4.33 -12.36 8.68
CA ILE A 122 -4.16 -12.07 7.24
C ILE A 122 -3.82 -13.34 6.46
N VAL A 123 -2.91 -14.18 6.97
CA VAL A 123 -2.54 -15.44 6.31
C VAL A 123 -3.73 -16.41 6.26
N ALA A 124 -4.52 -16.50 7.32
CA ALA A 124 -5.72 -17.34 7.35
C ALA A 124 -6.77 -16.87 6.33
N LEU A 125 -7.05 -15.56 6.30
CA LEU A 125 -8.01 -14.96 5.36
C LEU A 125 -7.53 -15.08 3.90
N THR A 126 -6.23 -14.87 3.64
CA THR A 126 -5.65 -15.03 2.30
C THR A 126 -5.73 -16.49 1.84
N ALA A 127 -5.48 -17.44 2.74
CA ALA A 127 -5.62 -18.86 2.42
C ALA A 127 -7.05 -19.26 2.06
N GLN A 128 -8.05 -18.53 2.57
CA GLN A 128 -9.46 -18.73 2.27
C GLN A 128 -9.89 -18.05 0.96
N ALA A 129 -9.33 -16.89 0.64
CA ALA A 129 -9.70 -16.12 -0.56
C ALA A 129 -9.29 -16.81 -1.88
N PHE A 130 -8.16 -17.52 -1.91
CA PHE A 130 -7.65 -18.17 -3.12
C PHE A 130 -7.97 -19.67 -3.18
N LYS A 131 -8.75 -20.07 -4.20
CA LYS A 131 -9.09 -21.48 -4.48
C LYS A 131 -7.93 -22.27 -5.08
N GLU A 132 -7.13 -21.65 -5.97
CA GLU A 132 -5.96 -22.30 -6.57
C GLU A 132 -4.76 -22.36 -5.60
N GLU A 133 -4.25 -23.56 -5.38
CA GLU A 133 -3.14 -23.81 -4.44
C GLU A 133 -1.85 -23.09 -4.84
N LYS A 134 -1.57 -22.97 -6.15
CA LYS A 134 -0.35 -22.34 -6.68
C LYS A 134 -0.36 -20.83 -6.44
N GLN A 135 -1.47 -20.16 -6.68
CA GLN A 135 -1.64 -18.72 -6.41
C GLN A 135 -1.62 -18.42 -4.91
N ARG A 136 -2.32 -19.25 -4.11
CA ARG A 136 -2.32 -19.18 -2.64
C ARG A 136 -0.92 -19.29 -2.05
N LYS A 137 -0.15 -20.33 -2.43
CA LYS A 137 1.21 -20.56 -1.92
C LYS A 137 2.15 -19.41 -2.30
N ARG A 138 2.05 -18.89 -3.53
CA ARG A 138 2.85 -17.73 -3.99
C ARG A 138 2.57 -16.48 -3.17
N ARG A 139 1.31 -16.09 -3.03
CA ARG A 139 0.91 -14.89 -2.28
C ARG A 139 1.29 -14.97 -0.80
N ILE A 140 1.09 -16.13 -0.17
CA ILE A 140 1.48 -16.38 1.23
C ILE A 140 3.02 -16.33 1.39
N ASN A 141 3.78 -16.84 0.44
CA ASN A 141 5.24 -16.81 0.53
C ASN A 141 5.81 -15.39 0.37
N GLU A 142 5.21 -14.58 -0.50
CA GLU A 142 5.53 -13.16 -0.65
C GLU A 142 5.22 -12.37 0.62
N LEU A 143 4.00 -12.53 1.15
CA LEU A 143 3.58 -11.94 2.43
C LEU A 143 4.54 -12.36 3.55
N ASN A 144 4.87 -13.65 3.62
CA ASN A 144 5.80 -14.17 4.63
C ASN A 144 7.19 -13.53 4.54
N ARG A 145 7.75 -13.34 3.35
CA ARG A 145 9.11 -12.79 3.22
C ARG A 145 9.16 -11.32 3.63
N GLN A 146 8.16 -10.53 3.22
CA GLN A 146 8.06 -9.11 3.57
C GLN A 146 7.75 -8.93 5.06
N ASP A 147 6.79 -9.68 5.59
CA ASP A 147 6.42 -9.63 7.01
C ASP A 147 7.54 -10.14 7.92
N LEU A 148 8.27 -11.18 7.52
CA LEU A 148 9.38 -11.72 8.32
C LEU A 148 10.52 -10.69 8.43
N LEU A 149 10.85 -9.98 7.35
CA LEU A 149 11.82 -8.89 7.38
C LEU A 149 11.33 -7.76 8.30
N ALA A 150 10.06 -7.36 8.19
CA ALA A 150 9.50 -6.31 9.03
C ALA A 150 9.41 -6.69 10.52
N ILE A 151 9.08 -7.95 10.84
CA ILE A 151 9.06 -8.48 12.21
C ILE A 151 10.49 -8.56 12.75
N GLY A 152 11.44 -9.09 11.96
CA GLY A 152 12.85 -9.15 12.33
C GLY A 152 13.41 -7.75 12.61
N PHE A 153 13.10 -6.77 11.76
CA PHE A 153 13.47 -5.38 11.99
C PHE A 153 12.88 -4.82 13.29
N ARG A 154 11.59 -5.04 13.57
CA ARG A 154 10.97 -4.61 14.84
C ARG A 154 11.65 -5.23 16.06
N VAL A 155 12.00 -6.52 16.00
CA VAL A 155 12.75 -7.21 17.08
C VAL A 155 14.12 -6.58 17.27
N LEU A 156 14.84 -6.30 16.17
CA LEU A 156 16.15 -5.62 16.23
C LEU A 156 16.03 -4.23 16.86
N VAL A 157 15.02 -3.44 16.50
CA VAL A 157 14.77 -2.12 17.10
C VAL A 157 14.42 -2.24 18.58
N LEU A 158 13.63 -3.25 18.97
CA LEU A 158 13.31 -3.53 20.37
C LEU A 158 14.57 -3.83 21.20
N ILE A 159 15.44 -4.71 20.68
CA ILE A 159 16.72 -5.06 21.32
C ILE A 159 17.62 -3.83 21.38
N PHE A 160 17.70 -3.03 20.31
CA PHE A 160 18.45 -1.79 20.29
C PHE A 160 17.94 -0.77 21.33
N GLY A 161 16.62 -0.72 21.55
CA GLY A 161 15.97 0.12 22.56
C GLY A 161 16.34 -0.20 24.00
N LEU A 162 16.80 -1.42 24.30
CA LEU A 162 17.32 -1.79 25.62
C LEU A 162 18.61 -1.03 25.97
N PHE A 163 19.42 -0.72 24.95
CA PHE A 163 20.69 -0.01 25.11
C PHE A 163 20.50 1.50 24.92
N TYR A 164 19.73 1.90 23.90
CA TYR A 164 19.57 3.30 23.51
C TYR A 164 18.10 3.70 23.35
N VAL A 165 17.45 4.05 24.47
CA VAL A 165 16.01 4.40 24.53
C VAL A 165 15.64 5.56 23.60
N ARG A 166 16.38 6.69 23.68
CA ARG A 166 16.06 7.91 22.90
C ARG A 166 16.08 7.68 21.37
N PRO A 167 17.15 7.14 20.75
CA PRO A 167 17.14 6.90 19.31
C PRO A 167 16.20 5.75 18.91
N ALA A 168 16.04 4.72 19.74
CA ALA A 168 15.09 3.64 19.46
C ALA A 168 13.64 4.14 19.39
N LEU A 169 13.26 5.10 20.25
CA LEU A 169 11.96 5.76 20.17
C LEU A 169 11.75 6.46 18.84
N ILE A 170 12.75 7.19 18.33
CA ILE A 170 12.66 7.87 17.04
C ILE A 170 12.44 6.86 15.91
N ILE A 171 13.13 5.71 15.95
CA ILE A 171 12.94 4.64 14.96
C ILE A 171 11.53 4.03 15.10
N TYR A 172 11.08 3.77 16.33
CA TYR A 172 9.71 3.35 16.62
C TYR A 172 8.66 4.38 16.17
N LEU A 173 9.01 5.67 16.18
CA LEU A 173 8.21 6.82 15.75
C LEU A 173 7.95 6.75 14.24
N ILE A 174 9.01 6.55 13.46
CA ILE A 174 8.97 6.67 12.00
C ILE A 174 8.31 5.45 11.36
N LEU A 175 8.46 4.26 11.94
CA LEU A 175 8.01 3.01 11.34
C LEU A 175 6.50 2.95 11.05
N PRO A 176 5.59 3.25 11.98
CA PRO A 176 4.15 3.19 11.72
C PRO A 176 3.69 4.23 10.71
N ILE A 177 4.35 5.39 10.66
CA ILE A 177 4.07 6.45 9.67
C ILE A 177 4.43 5.96 8.27
N LEU A 178 5.64 5.44 8.09
CA LEU A 178 6.06 4.88 6.80
C LEU A 178 5.16 3.73 6.36
N ALA A 179 4.82 2.83 7.28
CA ALA A 179 3.93 1.71 6.98
C ALA A 179 2.51 2.18 6.63
N PHE A 180 2.01 3.24 7.28
CA PHE A 180 0.70 3.82 6.98
C PHE A 180 0.69 4.46 5.59
N LEU A 181 1.71 5.27 5.26
CA LEU A 181 1.87 5.88 3.94
C LEU A 181 2.01 4.84 2.84
N GLN A 182 2.81 3.80 3.09
CA GLN A 182 2.95 2.69 2.15
C GLN A 182 1.61 2.00 1.88
N ASN A 183 0.82 1.72 2.92
CA ASN A 183 -0.46 1.04 2.75
C ASN A 183 -1.51 1.86 2.00
N ILE A 184 -1.50 3.19 2.13
CA ILE A 184 -2.35 4.06 1.30
C ILE A 184 -1.98 3.90 -0.19
N ILE A 185 -0.69 3.93 -0.50
CA ILE A 185 -0.20 3.81 -1.87
C ILE A 185 -0.47 2.42 -2.45
N ASP A 186 -0.21 1.36 -1.67
CA ASP A 186 -0.37 -0.03 -2.10
C ASP A 186 -1.84 -0.36 -2.44
N ARG A 187 -2.84 0.32 -1.84
CA ARG A 187 -4.27 0.11 -2.15
C ARG A 187 -4.69 0.72 -3.48
N GLU A 188 -4.21 1.91 -3.82
CA GLU A 188 -4.45 2.49 -5.14
C GLU A 188 -3.84 1.57 -6.21
N GLU A 189 -2.67 1.01 -5.93
CA GLU A 189 -1.99 0.06 -6.80
C GLU A 189 -2.76 -1.25 -6.96
N ASP A 190 -3.24 -1.86 -5.88
CA ASP A 190 -4.01 -3.11 -5.94
C ASP A 190 -5.35 -2.95 -6.69
N ASN A 191 -6.02 -1.79 -6.59
CA ASN A 191 -7.23 -1.49 -7.36
C ASN A 191 -6.95 -1.38 -8.87
N LEU A 192 -5.81 -0.80 -9.23
CA LEU A 192 -5.38 -0.70 -10.63
C LEU A 192 -4.99 -2.07 -11.17
N VAL A 193 -4.30 -2.89 -10.37
CA VAL A 193 -3.91 -4.27 -10.72
C VAL A 193 -5.13 -5.17 -10.88
N ALA A 194 -6.19 -4.96 -10.10
CA ALA A 194 -7.46 -5.66 -10.28
C ALA A 194 -8.20 -5.28 -11.58
N ALA A 195 -7.86 -4.14 -12.19
CA ALA A 195 -8.36 -3.73 -13.51
C ALA A 195 -7.50 -4.24 -14.68
N LEU A 196 -6.37 -4.90 -14.39
CA LEU A 196 -5.49 -5.52 -15.39
C LEU A 196 -5.97 -6.94 -15.77
N ASP A 197 -5.61 -7.39 -16.96
CA ASP A 197 -5.89 -8.76 -17.44
C ASP A 197 -5.04 -9.82 -16.69
N ASP A 198 -5.44 -11.09 -16.70
CA ASP A 198 -4.83 -12.16 -15.92
C ASP A 198 -3.31 -12.33 -16.18
N GLN A 199 -2.88 -12.16 -17.44
CA GLN A 199 -1.44 -12.16 -17.78
C GLN A 199 -0.71 -10.94 -17.21
N GLN A 200 -1.33 -9.75 -17.25
CA GLN A 200 -0.75 -8.50 -16.76
C GLN A 200 -0.64 -8.48 -15.23
N GLN A 201 -1.63 -9.09 -14.56
CA GLN A 201 -1.61 -9.28 -13.13
C GLN A 201 -0.49 -10.24 -12.70
N ALA A 202 -0.28 -11.35 -13.42
CA ALA A 202 0.81 -12.30 -13.16
C ALA A 202 2.20 -11.68 -13.34
N ASP A 203 2.38 -10.83 -14.37
CA ASP A 203 3.62 -10.12 -14.65
C ASP A 203 3.92 -9.04 -13.61
N TYR A 204 2.91 -8.26 -13.19
CA TYR A 204 3.05 -7.27 -12.11
C TYR A 204 3.54 -7.92 -10.81
N PHE A 205 2.99 -9.07 -10.44
CA PHE A 205 3.40 -9.78 -9.23
C PHE A 205 4.78 -10.45 -9.35
N GLN A 206 5.28 -10.73 -10.56
CA GLN A 206 6.66 -11.22 -10.77
C GLN A 206 7.73 -10.14 -10.52
N ASP A 207 7.44 -8.88 -10.85
CA ASP A 207 8.41 -7.77 -10.75
C ASP A 207 8.43 -7.10 -9.36
N ARG A 208 7.37 -7.26 -8.56
CA ARG A 208 7.21 -6.66 -7.21
C ARG A 208 8.35 -6.96 -6.22
N ASN A 209 9.13 -8.02 -6.44
CA ASN A 209 10.24 -8.43 -5.56
C ASN A 209 11.64 -8.03 -6.06
N GLN A 210 11.77 -7.29 -7.17
CA GLN A 210 13.07 -6.85 -7.69
C GLN A 210 13.40 -5.42 -7.25
N VAL A 211 14.66 -5.16 -6.88
CA VAL A 211 15.15 -3.91 -6.25
C VAL A 211 14.93 -2.66 -7.14
N TRP A 212 14.69 -2.84 -8.44
CA TRP A 212 14.32 -1.81 -9.42
C TRP A 212 12.88 -1.94 -9.97
N GLY A 213 12.03 -2.77 -9.35
CA GLY A 213 10.66 -3.11 -9.76
C GLY A 213 9.60 -2.01 -9.59
N ASN A 214 10.01 -0.75 -9.50
CA ASN A 214 9.11 0.42 -9.45
C ASN A 214 8.76 0.97 -10.85
N SER A 215 9.03 0.22 -11.92
CA SER A 215 8.58 0.56 -13.28
C SER A 215 7.05 0.60 -13.35
N MET A 216 6.35 -0.38 -12.76
CA MET A 216 4.88 -0.40 -12.75
C MET A 216 4.29 0.63 -11.78
N ARG A 217 4.92 0.88 -10.63
CA ARG A 217 4.53 1.95 -9.69
C ARG A 217 4.68 3.33 -10.32
N ARG A 218 5.69 3.52 -11.19
CA ARG A 218 5.86 4.73 -12.00
C ARG A 218 4.87 4.80 -13.17
N TYR A 219 4.64 3.69 -13.85
CA TYR A 219 3.64 3.59 -14.92
C TYR A 219 2.22 3.85 -14.41
N SER A 220 1.88 3.33 -13.23
CA SER A 220 0.58 3.54 -12.57
C SER A 220 0.43 4.97 -12.03
N THR A 221 1.48 5.58 -11.49
CA THR A 221 1.46 7.01 -11.12
C THR A 221 1.38 7.91 -12.36
N LEU A 222 2.03 7.56 -13.47
CA LEU A 222 1.97 8.34 -14.72
C LEU A 222 0.61 8.18 -15.42
N LEU A 223 0.01 6.99 -15.39
CA LEU A 223 -1.37 6.77 -15.81
C LEU A 223 -2.34 7.56 -14.92
N ARG A 224 -2.16 7.49 -13.60
CA ARG A 224 -2.92 8.29 -12.62
C ARG A 224 -2.80 9.78 -12.92
N ASP A 225 -1.61 10.32 -13.07
CA ASP A 225 -1.38 11.75 -13.33
C ASP A 225 -1.95 12.17 -14.70
N SER A 226 -1.94 11.27 -15.69
CA SER A 226 -2.57 11.51 -17.00
C SER A 226 -4.11 11.41 -16.97
N LEU A 227 -4.68 10.68 -16.01
CA LEU A 227 -6.13 10.55 -15.82
C LEU A 227 -6.69 11.61 -14.84
N ILE A 228 -5.87 12.11 -13.91
CA ILE A 228 -6.21 13.13 -12.91
C ILE A 228 -5.97 14.55 -13.44
N ALA A 229 -5.01 14.77 -14.36
CA ALA A 229 -4.91 16.03 -15.06
C ALA A 229 -6.23 16.27 -15.79
N ASN A 230 -6.94 17.34 -15.39
CA ASN A 230 -8.27 17.70 -15.89
C ASN A 230 -8.48 17.30 -17.34
N GLN A 231 -9.62 16.68 -17.61
CA GLN A 231 -10.11 16.20 -18.90
C GLN A 231 -10.08 17.26 -20.04
N ASP A 232 -9.72 18.51 -19.73
CA ASP A 232 -9.59 19.67 -20.61
C ASP A 232 -8.15 19.95 -21.11
N GLN A 233 -7.11 19.33 -20.55
CA GLN A 233 -5.71 19.57 -20.94
C GLN A 233 -5.02 18.31 -21.48
N ASP A 234 -5.21 18.11 -22.77
CA ASP A 234 -4.44 17.24 -23.68
C ASP A 234 -4.55 15.70 -23.45
N PRO A 235 -5.54 15.04 -24.09
CA PRO A 235 -5.75 13.59 -23.97
C PRO A 235 -4.59 12.73 -24.52
N ASP A 236 -3.61 13.33 -25.19
CA ASP A 236 -2.43 12.65 -25.74
C ASP A 236 -1.15 12.85 -24.91
N ARG A 237 -1.20 13.55 -23.76
CA ARG A 237 -0.05 13.80 -22.88
C ARG A 237 0.69 12.53 -22.45
N TRP A 238 -0.02 11.43 -22.28
CA TRP A 238 0.58 10.13 -21.94
C TRP A 238 1.55 9.63 -23.03
N LYS A 239 1.33 9.97 -24.31
CA LYS A 239 2.23 9.61 -25.43
C LYS A 239 3.57 10.31 -25.33
N GLN A 240 3.58 11.58 -24.93
CA GLN A 240 4.81 12.36 -24.75
C GLN A 240 5.66 11.81 -23.60
N VAL A 241 5.02 11.51 -22.47
CA VAL A 241 5.69 10.91 -21.30
C VAL A 241 6.31 9.54 -21.66
N MET A 242 5.61 8.71 -22.43
CA MET A 242 6.12 7.42 -22.90
C MET A 242 7.32 7.59 -23.85
N ALA A 243 7.29 8.59 -24.74
CA ALA A 243 8.40 8.88 -25.65
C ALA A 243 9.66 9.35 -24.90
N ASP A 244 9.52 10.25 -23.93
CA ASP A 244 10.63 10.71 -23.07
C ASP A 244 11.26 9.55 -22.29
N TRP A 245 10.42 8.64 -21.83
CA TRP A 245 10.85 7.49 -21.05
C TRP A 245 11.58 6.45 -21.93
N GLU A 246 11.08 6.18 -23.14
CA GLU A 246 11.76 5.34 -24.12
C GLU A 246 13.14 5.91 -24.49
N GLY A 247 13.24 7.24 -24.62
CA GLY A 247 14.51 7.94 -24.81
C GLY A 247 15.51 7.69 -23.68
N ARG A 248 15.07 7.76 -22.41
CA ARG A 248 15.95 7.49 -21.26
C ARG A 248 16.45 6.05 -21.22
N ILE A 249 15.58 5.07 -21.48
CA ILE A 249 15.98 3.66 -21.55
C ILE A 249 16.97 3.42 -22.67
N ASN A 250 16.75 4.00 -23.85
CA ASN A 250 17.68 3.86 -24.97
C ASN A 250 19.05 4.46 -24.62
N ASN A 251 19.08 5.62 -23.97
CA ASN A 251 20.33 6.24 -23.53
C ASN A 251 21.06 5.40 -22.48
N GLU A 252 20.34 4.83 -21.52
CA GLU A 252 20.90 3.97 -20.47
C GLU A 252 21.45 2.65 -21.05
N ILE A 253 20.74 2.02 -22.00
CA ILE A 253 21.21 0.84 -22.73
C ILE A 253 22.48 1.18 -23.51
N ASN A 254 22.50 2.33 -24.19
CA ASN A 254 23.64 2.75 -25.00
C ASN A 254 24.89 3.06 -24.16
N ASP A 255 24.73 3.76 -23.03
CA ASP A 255 25.82 4.04 -22.07
C ASP A 255 26.40 2.73 -21.49
N ARG A 256 25.53 1.78 -21.13
CA ARG A 256 25.96 0.45 -20.63
C ARG A 256 26.65 -0.38 -21.70
N LYS A 257 26.17 -0.34 -22.95
CA LYS A 257 26.83 -0.98 -24.09
C LYS A 257 28.20 -0.37 -24.39
N GLN A 258 28.36 0.94 -24.24
CA GLN A 258 29.65 1.61 -24.39
C GLN A 258 30.65 1.21 -23.29
N ARG A 259 30.19 1.08 -22.04
CA ARG A 259 31.04 0.64 -20.92
C ARG A 259 31.49 -0.82 -21.03
N LEU A 260 30.76 -1.64 -21.79
CA LEU A 260 31.00 -3.09 -21.97
C LEU A 260 32.39 -3.43 -22.55
N SER A 261 33.02 -2.51 -23.27
CA SER A 261 34.36 -2.68 -23.86
C SER A 261 35.50 -2.46 -22.85
N SER A 262 35.21 -1.87 -21.69
CA SER A 262 36.20 -1.46 -20.68
C SER A 262 36.19 -2.29 -19.38
N LEU A 263 35.30 -3.29 -19.29
CA LEU A 263 35.03 -4.04 -18.06
C LEU A 263 35.65 -5.44 -18.07
N ASP A 264 35.99 -5.94 -16.87
CA ASP A 264 36.50 -7.30 -16.66
C ASP A 264 35.42 -8.37 -16.96
N GLU A 265 35.81 -9.60 -17.30
CA GLU A 265 34.94 -10.67 -17.82
C GLU A 265 33.74 -10.98 -16.89
N LYS A 266 33.95 -10.88 -15.56
CA LYS A 266 32.89 -11.12 -14.56
C LYS A 266 31.90 -9.95 -14.47
N GLU A 267 32.35 -8.72 -14.70
CA GLU A 267 31.53 -7.52 -14.71
C GLU A 267 30.79 -7.38 -16.03
N ARG A 268 31.44 -7.73 -17.13
CA ARG A 268 30.87 -7.79 -18.47
C ARG A 268 29.60 -8.64 -18.51
N ARG A 269 29.66 -9.86 -17.97
CA ARG A 269 28.48 -10.75 -17.86
C ARG A 269 27.36 -10.17 -17.00
N ARG A 270 27.66 -9.39 -15.96
CA ARG A 270 26.60 -8.73 -15.17
C ARG A 270 25.93 -7.64 -15.99
N VAL A 271 26.72 -6.80 -16.65
CA VAL A 271 26.23 -5.69 -17.46
C VAL A 271 25.46 -6.19 -18.68
N GLU A 272 25.88 -7.29 -19.32
CA GLU A 272 25.13 -7.95 -20.40
C GLU A 272 23.76 -8.45 -19.93
N ASN A 273 23.71 -9.09 -18.76
CA ASN A 273 22.44 -9.52 -18.17
C ASN A 273 21.53 -8.33 -17.80
N GLU A 274 22.11 -7.19 -17.41
CA GLU A 274 21.36 -5.96 -17.15
C GLU A 274 20.85 -5.31 -18.45
N ILE A 275 21.64 -5.33 -19.53
CA ILE A 275 21.24 -4.85 -20.87
C ILE A 275 20.10 -5.71 -21.42
N ASP A 276 20.21 -7.05 -21.37
CA ASP A 276 19.15 -7.98 -21.82
C ASP A 276 17.85 -7.75 -21.05
N ARG A 277 17.93 -7.44 -19.74
CA ARG A 277 16.77 -7.05 -18.95
C ARG A 277 16.15 -5.74 -19.42
N LEU A 278 16.96 -4.71 -19.67
CA LEU A 278 16.49 -3.42 -20.15
C LEU A 278 15.86 -3.52 -21.55
N GLU A 279 16.39 -4.37 -22.43
CA GLU A 279 15.83 -4.65 -23.76
C GLU A 279 14.50 -5.40 -23.68
N LYS A 280 14.41 -6.44 -22.85
CA LYS A 280 13.15 -7.13 -22.57
C LYS A 280 12.11 -6.20 -21.95
N GLN A 281 12.54 -5.31 -21.06
CA GLN A 281 11.67 -4.30 -20.49
C GLN A 281 11.14 -3.37 -21.58
N LYS A 282 12.01 -2.83 -22.44
CA LYS A 282 11.64 -1.99 -23.60
C LYS A 282 10.55 -2.64 -24.46
N GLN A 283 10.76 -3.89 -24.89
CA GLN A 283 9.80 -4.63 -25.71
C GLN A 283 8.42 -4.75 -25.04
N ARG A 284 8.39 -4.97 -23.73
CA ARG A 284 7.15 -5.11 -22.97
C ARG A 284 6.34 -3.83 -22.92
N MET A 285 6.97 -2.66 -22.83
CA MET A 285 6.21 -1.40 -22.81
C MET A 285 5.76 -0.96 -24.19
N THR A 286 6.52 -1.30 -25.24
CA THR A 286 6.03 -1.11 -26.61
C THR A 286 4.75 -1.90 -26.82
N PHE A 287 4.74 -3.17 -26.38
CA PHE A 287 3.53 -4.00 -26.41
C PHE A 287 2.37 -3.41 -25.57
N GLN A 288 2.66 -2.90 -24.37
CA GLN A 288 1.64 -2.27 -23.52
C GLN A 288 1.09 -0.97 -24.12
N LYS A 289 1.95 -0.16 -24.75
CA LYS A 289 1.55 1.06 -25.47
C LYS A 289 0.54 0.73 -26.56
N GLU A 290 0.83 -0.26 -27.40
CA GLU A 290 -0.09 -0.71 -28.46
C GLU A 290 -1.44 -1.19 -27.90
N MET A 291 -1.42 -1.90 -26.78
CA MET A 291 -2.65 -2.38 -26.13
C MET A 291 -3.49 -1.23 -25.56
N THR A 292 -2.85 -0.22 -24.95
CA THR A 292 -3.53 0.97 -24.42
C THR A 292 -4.13 1.80 -25.54
N GLU A 293 -3.40 2.00 -26.65
CA GLU A 293 -3.92 2.68 -27.85
C GLU A 293 -5.16 1.98 -28.39
N ARG A 294 -5.11 0.65 -28.55
CA ARG A 294 -6.27 -0.14 -29.00
C ARG A 294 -7.48 0.00 -28.08
N ARG A 295 -7.28 0.05 -26.76
CA ARG A 295 -8.37 0.22 -25.79
C ARG A 295 -9.01 1.60 -25.88
N LEU A 296 -8.19 2.65 -25.94
CA LEU A 296 -8.66 4.03 -26.07
C LEU A 296 -9.42 4.24 -27.40
N ASP A 297 -8.94 3.65 -28.49
CA ASP A 297 -9.62 3.69 -29.78
C ASP A 297 -10.98 2.97 -29.73
N GLN A 298 -11.04 1.80 -29.09
CA GLN A 298 -12.30 1.08 -28.87
C GLN A 298 -13.29 1.87 -28.01
N GLU A 299 -12.83 2.57 -26.97
CA GLU A 299 -13.69 3.42 -26.13
C GLU A 299 -14.19 4.65 -26.88
N LYS A 300 -13.36 5.29 -27.70
CA LYS A 300 -13.78 6.38 -28.59
C LYS A 300 -14.86 5.90 -29.56
N THR A 301 -14.66 4.77 -30.23
CA THR A 301 -15.66 4.20 -31.15
C THR A 301 -16.98 3.87 -30.44
N LYS A 302 -16.93 3.28 -29.23
CA LYS A 302 -18.13 3.00 -28.43
C LYS A 302 -18.86 4.27 -28.01
N THR A 303 -18.14 5.32 -27.66
CA THR A 303 -18.70 6.61 -27.25
C THR A 303 -19.38 7.31 -28.42
N GLU A 304 -18.76 7.32 -29.60
CA GLU A 304 -19.34 7.84 -30.83
C GLU A 304 -20.61 7.08 -31.24
N GLN A 305 -20.60 5.75 -31.12
CA GLN A 305 -21.79 4.92 -31.38
C GLN A 305 -22.95 5.24 -30.42
N ARG A 306 -22.65 5.45 -29.13
CA ARG A 306 -23.66 5.86 -28.14
C ARG A 306 -24.23 7.24 -28.46
N LEU A 307 -23.38 8.19 -28.83
CA LEU A 307 -23.79 9.56 -29.17
C LEU A 307 -24.68 9.58 -30.42
N ASN A 308 -24.35 8.78 -31.44
CA ASN A 308 -25.17 8.65 -32.65
C ASN A 308 -26.51 7.95 -32.37
N GLN A 309 -26.53 6.90 -31.55
CA GLN A 309 -27.78 6.26 -31.13
C GLN A 309 -28.68 7.21 -30.34
N GLU A 310 -28.11 8.09 -29.54
CA GLU A 310 -28.84 9.08 -28.75
C GLU A 310 -29.40 10.21 -29.62
N LYS A 311 -28.63 10.69 -30.61
CA LYS A 311 -29.12 11.61 -31.65
C LYS A 311 -30.26 11.00 -32.46
N ASP A 312 -30.14 9.74 -32.88
CA ASP A 312 -31.20 9.04 -33.62
C ASP A 312 -32.48 8.85 -32.80
N ARG A 313 -32.35 8.58 -31.49
CA ARG A 313 -33.49 8.49 -30.57
C ARG A 313 -34.16 9.85 -30.38
N THR A 314 -33.37 10.92 -30.35
CA THR A 314 -33.87 12.30 -30.18
C THR A 314 -34.61 12.77 -31.43
N ASN A 315 -34.06 12.54 -32.62
CA ASN A 315 -34.72 12.83 -33.90
C ASN A 315 -36.02 12.05 -34.08
N ARG A 316 -36.06 10.75 -33.71
CA ARG A 316 -37.30 9.96 -33.72
C ARG A 316 -38.37 10.46 -32.74
N ARG A 317 -37.98 11.07 -31.62
CA ARG A 317 -38.91 11.67 -30.65
C ARG A 317 -39.45 13.03 -31.12
N LEU A 318 -38.66 13.80 -31.87
CA LEU A 318 -39.05 15.09 -32.43
C LEU A 318 -40.00 14.92 -33.63
N GLY A 319 -39.69 14.03 -34.58
CA GLY A 319 -40.57 13.76 -35.73
C GLY A 319 -41.95 13.23 -35.33
N ARG A 320 -42.04 12.47 -34.23
CA ARG A 320 -43.33 11.95 -33.70
C ARG A 320 -44.18 13.01 -32.98
N LYS A 321 -43.62 14.20 -32.70
CA LYS A 321 -44.34 15.34 -32.12
C LYS A 321 -44.88 16.31 -33.19
N GLU A 322 -44.36 16.27 -34.41
CA GLU A 322 -44.85 17.10 -35.53
C GLU A 322 -46.03 16.45 -36.28
N GLU A 323 -46.27 15.15 -36.09
CA GLU A 323 -47.42 14.41 -36.66
C GLU A 323 -48.67 14.36 -35.74
N LYS A 324 -48.66 15.07 -34.62
CA LYS A 324 -49.82 15.25 -33.71
C LYS A 324 -50.16 16.71 -33.57
#